data_AF-A0A8T5RJV0-F1
#
_entry.id   AF-A0A8T5RJV0-F1
#
_cell.length_a   1.000
_cell.length_b   1.000
_cell.length_c   1.000
_cell.angle_alpha   90.00
_cell.angle_beta   90.00
_cell.angle_gamma   90.00
#
_symmetry.space_group_name_H-M   'P 1'
#
loop_
_entity.id
_entity.type
_entity.pdbx_description
1 polymer ?
#
loop_
_entity_poly.entity_id
_entity_poly.type
_entity_poly.pdbx_seq_one_letter_code
_entity_poly.pdbx_strand_id
1 'polypeptide(L)'
;MSPIISISINESLKQFINKLVSKNRYDNKSKLIRDALLRLMSDIEISSFDSIGDVASIEKNIIGNLIIIMPHDPIVQRKLNKIENKYMEQIVNKNQHFQGENLIMSIIFEGNISDFQNIVVDINGIKEIKNFRYLIVN
;
A
#
# COMPACT_ATOMS: atom_id res chain seq x y z
N MET A 1 10.25 -22.64 -20.27
CA MET A 1 10.80 -22.92 -18.92
C MET A 1 10.93 -21.60 -18.18
N SER A 2 10.49 -21.53 -16.93
CA SER A 2 10.77 -20.36 -16.07
C SER A 2 12.19 -20.46 -15.51
N PRO A 3 12.92 -19.33 -15.35
CA PRO A 3 14.26 -19.36 -14.76
C PRO A 3 14.21 -19.85 -13.31
N ILE A 4 15.19 -20.66 -12.92
CA ILE A 4 15.35 -21.13 -11.54
C ILE A 4 16.40 -20.25 -10.88
N ILE A 5 16.02 -19.63 -9.76
CA ILE A 5 16.92 -18.79 -8.94
C ILE A 5 17.17 -19.51 -7.63
N SER A 6 18.44 -19.73 -7.31
CA SER A 6 18.88 -20.28 -6.03
C SER A 6 19.37 -19.16 -5.13
N ILE A 7 18.90 -19.12 -3.89
CA ILE A 7 19.28 -18.12 -2.89
C ILE A 7 19.75 -18.80 -1.61
N SER A 8 20.77 -18.21 -0.99
CA SER A 8 21.25 -18.61 0.34
C SER A 8 20.57 -17.75 1.39
N ILE A 9 19.91 -18.37 2.36
CA ILE A 9 19.24 -17.70 3.48
C ILE A 9 19.69 -18.32 4.79
N ASN A 10 19.61 -17.54 5.87
CA ASN A 10 19.92 -18.05 7.21
C ASN A 10 18.83 -19.03 7.71
N GLU A 11 19.19 -19.87 8.68
CA GLU A 11 18.30 -20.93 9.18
C GLU A 11 17.04 -20.35 9.86
N SER A 12 17.15 -19.21 10.53
CA SER A 12 16.01 -18.52 11.17
C SER A 12 14.93 -18.14 10.15
N LEU A 13 15.32 -17.54 9.02
CA LEU A 13 14.41 -17.16 7.94
C LEU A 13 13.82 -18.40 7.25
N LYS A 14 14.63 -19.44 7.06
CA LYS A 14 14.17 -20.72 6.53
C LYS A 14 13.09 -21.37 7.42
N GLN A 15 13.28 -21.35 8.74
CA GLN A 15 12.28 -21.83 9.69
C GLN A 15 10.99 -21.00 9.64
N PHE A 16 11.11 -19.69 9.51
CA PHE A 16 9.97 -18.80 9.35
C PHE A 16 9.16 -19.12 8.08
N ILE A 17 9.82 -19.25 6.93
CA ILE A 17 9.18 -19.62 5.66
C ILE A 17 8.48 -20.99 5.78
N ASN A 18 9.15 -21.97 6.40
CA ASN A 18 8.58 -23.30 6.60
C ASN A 18 7.30 -23.26 7.46
N LYS A 19 7.26 -22.43 8.52
CA LYS A 19 6.08 -22.24 9.37
C LYS A 19 4.89 -21.64 8.61
N LEU A 20 5.14 -20.79 7.62
CA LEU A 20 4.07 -20.17 6.82
C LEU A 20 3.44 -21.17 5.84
N VAL A 21 4.26 -22.03 5.24
CA VAL A 21 3.76 -23.11 4.37
C VAL A 21 3.04 -24.19 5.19
N SER A 22 3.58 -24.59 6.35
CA SER A 22 2.96 -25.65 7.18
C SER A 22 1.62 -25.27 7.80
N LYS A 23 1.32 -23.97 7.93
CA LYS A 23 0.03 -23.46 8.41
C LYS A 23 -1.02 -23.33 7.30
N ASN A 24 -0.83 -23.96 6.14
CA ASN A 24 -1.71 -23.89 4.96
C ASN A 24 -2.02 -22.47 4.49
N ARG A 25 -1.15 -21.49 4.79
CA ARG A 25 -1.31 -20.13 4.25
C ARG A 25 -0.81 -20.01 2.81
N TYR A 26 0.03 -20.95 2.37
CA TYR A 26 0.61 -21.01 1.03
C TYR A 26 0.84 -22.46 0.61
N ASP A 27 0.60 -22.76 -0.67
CA ASP A 27 0.71 -24.12 -1.22
C ASP A 27 2.16 -24.64 -1.24
N ASN A 28 3.13 -23.75 -1.48
CA ASN A 28 4.55 -24.10 -1.50
C ASN A 28 5.44 -22.88 -1.25
N LYS A 29 6.73 -23.14 -0.98
CA LYS A 29 7.74 -22.11 -0.67
C LYS A 29 7.99 -21.17 -1.86
N SER A 30 8.03 -21.71 -3.09
CA SER A 30 8.27 -20.91 -4.29
C SER A 30 7.13 -19.93 -4.58
N LYS A 31 5.88 -20.32 -4.31
CA LYS A 31 4.70 -19.46 -4.40
C LYS A 31 4.76 -18.35 -3.36
N LEU A 32 5.04 -18.69 -2.10
CA LEU A 32 5.22 -17.71 -1.03
C LEU A 32 6.30 -16.68 -1.37
N ILE A 33 7.48 -17.13 -1.82
CA ILE A 33 8.59 -16.26 -2.17
C ILE A 33 8.21 -15.39 -3.39
N ARG A 34 7.57 -15.97 -4.40
CA ARG A 34 7.10 -15.23 -5.58
C ARG A 34 6.11 -14.13 -5.19
N ASP A 35 5.09 -14.45 -4.40
CA ASP A 35 4.07 -13.47 -3.99
C ASP A 35 4.69 -12.37 -3.13
N ALA A 36 5.63 -12.71 -2.25
CA ALA A 36 6.39 -11.75 -1.47
C ALA A 36 7.27 -10.84 -2.35
N LEU A 37 7.97 -11.40 -3.34
CA LEU A 37 8.78 -10.63 -4.30
C LEU A 37 7.92 -9.76 -5.20
N LEU A 38 6.77 -10.25 -5.68
CA LEU A 38 5.83 -9.46 -6.48
C LEU A 38 5.28 -8.28 -5.67
N ARG A 39 4.94 -8.51 -4.40
CA ARG A 39 4.51 -7.44 -3.48
C ARG A 39 5.63 -6.44 -3.22
N LEU A 40 6.84 -6.93 -2.98
CA LEU A 40 8.01 -6.08 -2.80
C LEU A 40 8.30 -5.29 -4.08
N MET A 41 8.19 -5.88 -5.26
CA MET A 41 8.41 -5.21 -6.54
C MET A 41 7.30 -4.21 -6.84
N SER A 42 6.04 -4.50 -6.50
CA SER A 42 4.98 -3.49 -6.58
C SER A 42 5.29 -2.31 -5.66
N ASP A 43 5.84 -2.57 -4.46
CA ASP A 43 6.24 -1.53 -3.53
C ASP A 43 7.56 -0.81 -3.95
N ILE A 44 8.45 -1.48 -4.69
CA ILE A 44 9.77 -0.97 -5.11
C ILE A 44 9.73 -0.23 -6.44
N GLU A 45 8.98 -0.67 -7.45
CA GLU A 45 8.76 0.10 -8.69
C GLU A 45 8.17 1.48 -8.37
N ILE A 46 7.42 1.56 -7.27
CA ILE A 46 6.93 2.79 -6.64
C ILE A 46 8.08 3.64 -6.06
N SER A 47 9.13 3.04 -5.49
CA SER A 47 10.28 3.76 -4.89
C SER A 47 11.46 4.06 -5.83
N SER A 48 11.56 3.39 -6.98
CA SER A 48 12.72 3.50 -7.88
C SER A 48 12.65 4.66 -8.88
N PHE A 49 11.57 5.44 -8.91
CA PHE A 49 11.45 6.62 -9.78
C PHE A 49 12.41 7.76 -9.40
N ASP A 50 12.97 7.75 -8.19
CA ASP A 50 13.91 8.79 -7.75
C ASP A 50 15.39 8.51 -8.07
N SER A 51 15.75 7.35 -8.63
CA SER A 51 17.17 6.93 -8.71
C SER A 51 17.72 6.47 -10.06
N ILE A 52 16.99 6.64 -11.17
CA ILE A 52 17.53 6.40 -12.51
C ILE A 52 17.32 7.63 -13.38
N GLY A 53 18.39 8.41 -13.55
CA GLY A 53 18.41 9.55 -14.48
C GLY A 53 18.03 9.16 -15.90
N ASP A 54 17.36 10.07 -16.59
CA ASP A 54 17.17 10.14 -18.04
C ASP A 54 16.42 8.99 -18.74
N VAL A 55 15.38 8.44 -18.12
CA VAL A 55 14.29 7.81 -18.89
C VAL A 55 13.00 8.49 -18.48
N ALA A 56 12.37 9.19 -19.43
CA ALA A 56 11.10 9.89 -19.27
C ALA A 56 10.23 9.19 -18.23
N SER A 57 10.00 9.85 -17.11
CA SER A 57 9.04 9.45 -16.10
C SER A 57 7.71 9.27 -16.83
N ILE A 58 7.40 8.04 -17.21
CA ILE A 58 6.09 7.70 -17.72
C ILE A 58 5.18 8.00 -16.54
N GLU A 59 4.49 9.14 -16.59
CA GLU A 59 3.43 9.52 -15.67
C GLU A 59 2.32 8.48 -15.83
N LYS A 60 2.54 7.32 -15.20
CA LYS A 60 1.58 6.24 -15.21
C LYS A 60 0.52 6.64 -14.21
N ASN A 61 -0.64 7.02 -14.73
CA ASN A 61 -1.83 7.15 -13.91
C ASN A 61 -2.20 5.78 -13.36
N ILE A 62 -2.51 5.75 -12.06
CA ILE A 62 -2.97 4.58 -11.35
C ILE A 62 -4.33 4.86 -10.73
N ILE A 63 -5.10 3.80 -10.52
CA ILE A 63 -6.29 3.83 -9.69
C ILE A 63 -5.93 3.16 -8.37
N GLY A 64 -6.19 3.83 -7.25
CA GLY A 64 -5.93 3.31 -5.92
C GLY A 64 -7.16 3.35 -5.04
N ASN A 65 -7.31 2.37 -4.16
CA ASN A 65 -8.29 2.42 -3.08
C ASN A 65 -7.56 2.55 -1.75
N LEU A 66 -7.83 3.64 -1.03
CA LEU A 66 -7.34 3.94 0.29
C LEU A 66 -8.42 3.59 1.32
N ILE A 67 -8.13 2.68 2.24
CA ILE A 67 -9.03 2.23 3.30
C ILE A 67 -8.47 2.69 4.64
N ILE A 68 -9.22 3.56 5.32
CA ILE A 68 -8.81 4.22 6.54
C ILE A 68 -9.80 3.85 7.65
N ILE A 69 -9.29 3.44 8.80
CA ILE A 69 -10.09 3.28 10.03
C ILE A 69 -9.44 4.16 11.11
N MET A 70 -10.21 5.11 11.59
CA MET A 70 -9.77 6.10 12.58
C MET A 70 -10.83 6.27 13.67
N PRO A 71 -10.46 6.77 14.87
CA PRO A 71 -11.45 7.15 15.87
C PRO A 71 -12.38 8.25 15.33
N HIS A 72 -13.63 8.25 15.78
CA HIS A 72 -14.58 9.32 15.55
C HIS A 72 -14.21 10.54 16.41
N ASP A 73 -13.12 11.20 16.03
CA ASP A 73 -12.57 12.39 16.67
C ASP A 73 -12.53 13.55 15.65
N PRO A 74 -13.25 14.66 15.90
CA PRO A 74 -13.23 15.83 15.02
C PRO A 74 -11.84 16.39 14.71
N ILE A 75 -10.87 16.27 15.64
CA ILE A 75 -9.50 16.76 15.44
C ILE A 75 -8.79 15.91 14.39
N VAL A 76 -8.92 14.59 14.48
CA VAL A 76 -8.34 13.63 13.54
C VAL A 76 -8.99 13.79 12.16
N GLN A 77 -10.31 13.90 12.12
CA GLN A 77 -11.05 14.12 10.88
C GLN A 77 -10.65 15.42 10.18
N ARG A 78 -10.40 16.51 10.93
CA ARG A 78 -9.87 17.77 10.36
C ARG A 78 -8.48 17.61 9.76
N LYS A 79 -7.59 16.80 10.36
CA LYS A 79 -6.27 16.50 9.78
C LYS A 79 -6.44 15.78 8.45
N LEU A 80 -7.31 14.78 8.39
CA LEU A 80 -7.58 14.05 7.16
C LEU A 80 -8.20 14.96 6.09
N ASN A 81 -9.20 15.77 6.43
CA ASN A 81 -9.81 16.71 5.48
C ASN A 81 -8.80 17.68 4.86
N LYS A 82 -7.76 18.10 5.61
CA LYS A 82 -6.67 18.93 5.03
C LYS A 82 -5.88 18.19 3.97
N ILE A 83 -5.60 16.90 4.20
CA ILE A 83 -4.94 16.03 3.23
C ILE A 83 -5.87 15.83 2.02
N GLU A 84 -7.14 15.49 2.24
CA GLU A 84 -8.12 15.33 1.16
C GLU A 84 -8.21 16.59 0.28
N ASN A 85 -8.25 17.78 0.89
CA ASN A 85 -8.28 19.04 0.14
C ASN A 85 -7.01 19.26 -0.69
N LYS A 86 -5.84 18.81 -0.20
CA LYS A 86 -4.57 18.89 -0.94
C LYS A 86 -4.57 18.02 -2.21
N TYR A 87 -5.31 16.91 -2.18
CA TYR A 87 -5.40 15.94 -3.30
C TYR A 87 -6.80 15.86 -3.91
N MET A 88 -7.58 16.95 -3.81
CA MET A 88 -9.00 16.93 -4.17
C MET A 88 -9.23 16.56 -5.65
N GLU A 89 -8.32 16.97 -6.54
CA GLU A 89 -8.43 16.70 -7.98
C GLU A 89 -8.22 15.22 -8.32
N GLN A 90 -7.43 14.51 -7.52
CA GLN A 90 -7.15 13.09 -7.70
C GLN A 90 -8.16 12.19 -6.96
N ILE A 91 -8.95 12.73 -6.03
CA ILE A 91 -9.96 11.95 -5.30
C ILE A 91 -11.24 11.86 -6.13
N VAL A 92 -11.45 10.70 -6.75
CA VAL A 92 -12.62 10.41 -7.60
C VAL A 92 -13.86 10.12 -6.77
N ASN A 93 -13.70 9.40 -5.66
CA ASN A 93 -14.81 9.03 -4.79
C ASN A 93 -14.35 8.91 -3.33
N LYS A 94 -15.25 9.22 -2.41
CA LYS A 94 -15.08 9.02 -0.98
C LYS A 94 -16.37 8.48 -0.37
N ASN A 95 -16.29 7.31 0.24
CA ASN A 95 -17.33 6.73 1.06
C ASN A 95 -16.90 6.74 2.52
N GLN A 96 -17.82 7.07 3.41
CA GLN A 96 -17.57 7.10 4.86
C GLN A 96 -18.73 6.43 5.60
N HIS A 97 -18.39 5.64 6.62
CA HIS A 97 -19.33 4.92 7.46
C HIS A 97 -18.92 5.03 8.92
N PHE A 98 -19.86 5.42 9.77
CA PHE A 98 -19.64 5.50 11.21
C PHE A 98 -20.03 4.17 11.85
N GLN A 99 -19.08 3.54 12.54
CA GLN A 99 -19.27 2.28 13.22
C GLN A 99 -18.85 2.41 14.69
N GLY A 100 -19.81 2.70 15.56
CA GLY A 100 -19.56 2.97 16.98
C GLY A 100 -18.65 4.18 17.16
N GLU A 101 -17.52 3.98 17.84
CA GLU A 101 -16.50 5.02 18.07
C GLU A 101 -15.51 5.19 16.91
N ASN A 102 -15.71 4.49 15.78
CA ASN A 102 -14.81 4.54 14.64
C ASN A 102 -15.48 5.13 13.40
N LEU A 103 -14.67 5.81 12.60
CA LEU A 103 -14.97 6.20 11.23
C LEU A 103 -14.19 5.29 10.29
N ILE A 104 -14.92 4.59 9.42
CA ILE A 104 -14.36 3.79 8.33
C ILE A 104 -14.53 4.60 7.05
N MET A 105 -13.45 4.80 6.33
CA MET A 105 -13.44 5.58 5.10
C MET A 105 -12.76 4.80 3.97
N SER A 106 -13.35 4.85 2.78
CA SER A 106 -12.77 4.35 1.55
C SER A 106 -12.71 5.48 0.54
N ILE A 107 -11.51 5.76 0.03
CA ILE A 107 -11.24 6.80 -0.97
C ILE A 107 -10.72 6.13 -2.23
N ILE A 108 -11.34 6.42 -3.36
CA ILE A 108 -10.82 6.07 -4.69
C ILE A 108 -9.99 7.26 -5.18
N PHE A 109 -8.72 7.00 -5.45
CA PHE A 109 -7.75 7.95 -5.95
C PHE A 109 -7.39 7.59 -7.40
N GLU A 110 -7.33 8.58 -8.28
CA GLU A 110 -6.85 8.45 -9.65
C GLU A 110 -5.85 9.56 -9.93
N GLY A 111 -4.63 9.19 -10.29
CA GLY A 111 -3.57 10.16 -10.54
C GLY A 111 -2.23 9.49 -10.73
N ASN A 112 -1.17 10.30 -10.84
CA ASN A 112 0.17 9.76 -10.98
C ASN A 112 0.59 9.02 -9.69
N ILE A 113 1.55 8.11 -9.85
CA ILE A 113 2.03 7.26 -8.77
C ILE A 113 2.69 8.04 -7.63
N SER A 114 3.34 9.17 -7.94
CA SER A 114 4.02 10.01 -6.96
C SER A 114 3.04 10.67 -6.00
N ASP A 115 1.97 11.27 -6.54
CA ASP A 115 0.90 11.88 -5.74
C ASP A 115 0.19 10.84 -4.88
N PHE A 116 -0.01 9.62 -5.41
CA PHE A 116 -0.55 8.51 -4.63
C PHE A 116 0.34 8.12 -3.45
N GLN A 117 1.67 8.07 -3.64
CA GLN A 117 2.60 7.84 -2.53
C GLN A 117 2.55 8.97 -1.51
N ASN A 118 2.51 10.22 -1.99
CA ASN A 118 2.49 11.39 -1.13
C ASN A 118 1.24 11.42 -0.24
N ILE A 119 0.05 11.11 -0.79
CA ILE A 119 -1.17 11.00 0.03
C ILE A 119 -1.08 9.83 1.02
N VAL A 120 -0.50 8.68 0.63
CA VAL A 120 -0.28 7.54 1.53
C VAL A 120 0.63 7.90 2.70
N VAL A 121 1.73 8.62 2.45
CA VAL A 121 2.65 9.09 3.48
C VAL A 121 1.98 10.12 4.39
N ASP A 122 1.28 11.10 3.82
CA ASP A 122 0.56 12.13 4.57
C ASP A 122 -0.48 11.49 5.52
N ILE A 123 -1.26 10.51 5.05
CA ILE A 123 -2.25 9.79 5.86
C ILE A 123 -1.57 8.95 6.96
N ASN A 124 -0.52 8.18 6.62
CA ASN A 124 0.26 7.43 7.62
C ASN A 124 0.90 8.32 8.69
N GLY A 125 1.17 9.60 8.37
CA GLY A 125 1.69 10.58 9.32
C GLY A 125 0.72 10.96 10.44
N ILE A 126 -0.58 10.65 10.30
CA ILE A 126 -1.57 10.87 11.36
C ILE A 126 -1.48 9.75 12.40
N LYS A 127 -0.82 10.05 13.52
CA LYS A 127 -0.57 9.09 14.63
C LYS A 127 -1.81 8.37 15.15
N GLU A 128 -2.98 9.00 15.06
CA GLU A 128 -4.25 8.46 15.55
C GLU A 128 -4.89 7.42 14.60
N ILE A 129 -4.44 7.35 13.34
CA ILE A 129 -4.91 6.35 12.37
C ILE A 129 -4.16 5.04 12.62
N LYS A 130 -4.84 4.09 13.27
CA LYS A 130 -4.23 2.78 13.62
C LYS A 130 -4.28 1.77 12.49
N ASN A 131 -5.24 1.90 11.58
CA ASN A 131 -5.40 0.99 10.45
C ASN A 131 -5.59 1.79 9.18
N PHE A 132 -4.54 1.80 8.37
CA PHE A 132 -4.57 2.32 7.02
C PHE A 132 -4.07 1.23 6.08
N ARG A 133 -4.80 1.01 5.01
CA ARG A 133 -4.44 0.09 3.95
C ARG A 133 -4.71 0.76 2.62
N TYR A 134 -3.94 0.37 1.62
CA TYR A 134 -4.19 0.79 0.26
C TYR A 134 -3.99 -0.37 -0.70
N LEU A 135 -4.64 -0.26 -1.85
CA LEU A 135 -4.55 -1.20 -2.95
C LEU A 135 -4.39 -0.37 -4.22
N ILE A 136 -3.42 -0.73 -5.06
CA ILE A 136 -3.29 -0.18 -6.40
C ILE A 136 -3.96 -1.17 -7.36
N VAL A 137 -4.89 -0.66 -8.17
CA VAL A 137 -5.63 -1.39 -9.18
C VAL A 137 -5.10 -0.90 -10.53
N ASN A 138 -4.32 -1.76 -11.19
CA ASN A 138 -3.91 -1.58 -12.59
C ASN A 138 -4.90 -2.28 -13.52
#